data_AF-A0A5K7YH24-F1
#
_entry.id   AF-A0A5K7YH24-F1
#
_cell.length_a   1.000
_cell.length_b   1.000
_cell.length_c   1.000
_cell.angle_alpha   90.00
_cell.angle_beta   90.00
_cell.angle_gamma   90.00
#
_symmetry.space_group_name_H-M   'P 1'
#
loop_
_entity.id
_entity.type
_entity.pdbx_description
1 polymer ?
#
loop_
_entity_poly.entity_id
_entity_poly.type
_entity_poly.pdbx_seq_one_letter_code
_entity_poly.pdbx_strand_id
1 'polypeptide(L)'
;MQKRPFTISYVFFYLLFSADTWRIAAGFICAVLLGPLVTRGRDLSQGGEAMVWLMIMAIGWSVTAWPAKKITAALQRAVKRASK
;
A
#
# COMPACT_ATOMS: atom_id res chain seq x y z
N MET A 1 26.06 -14.46 10.38
CA MET A 1 24.86 -13.61 10.22
C MET A 1 24.52 -12.99 11.57
N GLN A 2 24.91 -11.74 11.80
CA GLN A 2 24.65 -11.04 13.06
C GLN A 2 23.16 -10.68 13.09
N LYS A 3 22.36 -11.35 13.94
CA LYS A 3 20.93 -11.10 14.08
C LYS A 3 20.75 -9.66 14.61
N ARG A 4 20.38 -8.73 13.72
CA ARG A 4 20.09 -7.35 14.11
C ARG A 4 18.95 -7.38 15.14
N PRO A 5 19.04 -6.62 16.24
CA PRO A 5 17.99 -6.61 17.26
C PRO A 5 16.67 -6.19 16.62
N PHE A 6 15.66 -7.05 16.74
CA PHE A 6 14.30 -6.85 16.23
C PHE A 6 13.64 -5.72 17.05
N THR A 7 13.98 -4.48 16.72
CA THR A 7 13.46 -3.28 17.38
C THR A 7 12.25 -2.78 16.61
N ILE A 8 11.26 -2.21 17.29
CA ILE A 8 10.04 -1.65 16.66
C ILE A 8 10.39 -0.66 15.55
N SER A 9 11.40 0.19 15.78
CA SER A 9 11.91 1.12 14.78
C SER A 9 12.40 0.40 13.51
N TYR A 10 13.06 -0.75 13.66
CA TYR A 10 13.52 -1.54 12.50
C TYR A 10 12.34 -2.04 11.67
N VAL A 11 11.27 -2.54 12.31
CA VAL A 11 10.06 -3.00 11.61
C VAL A 11 9.36 -1.83 10.91
N PHE A 12 9.25 -0.68 11.59
CA PHE A 12 8.67 0.53 11.01
C PHE A 12 9.43 1.00 9.76
N PHE A 13 10.75 1.15 9.85
CA PHE A 13 11.56 1.53 8.70
C PHE A 13 11.54 0.46 7.60
N TYR A 14 11.54 -0.82 7.97
CA TYR A 14 11.46 -1.90 7.00
C TYR A 14 10.16 -1.85 6.19
N LEU A 15 9.02 -1.62 6.84
CA LEU A 15 7.73 -1.42 6.18
C LEU A 15 7.71 -0.14 5.34
N LEU A 16 8.24 0.97 5.86
CA LEU A 16 8.29 2.24 5.15
C LEU A 16 9.18 2.19 3.89
N PHE A 17 10.26 1.42 3.92
CA PHE A 17 11.16 1.20 2.78
C PHE A 17 10.74 0.05 1.87
N SER A 18 9.67 -0.67 2.20
CA SER A 18 9.14 -1.74 1.36
C SER A 18 8.18 -1.19 0.31
N ALA A 19 8.50 -1.41 -0.96
CA ALA A 19 7.61 -1.03 -2.05
C ALA A 19 6.25 -1.73 -1.96
N ASP A 20 6.20 -2.96 -1.44
CA ASP A 20 4.94 -3.71 -1.30
C ASP A 20 4.02 -3.11 -0.24
N THR A 21 4.56 -2.55 0.84
CA THR A 21 3.76 -1.83 1.85
C THR A 21 3.04 -0.64 1.23
N TRP A 22 3.72 0.13 0.37
CA TRP A 22 3.10 1.25 -0.34
C TRP A 22 2.04 0.81 -1.35
N ARG A 23 2.23 -0.32 -2.02
CA ARG A 23 1.22 -0.88 -2.94
C ARG A 23 -0.02 -1.34 -2.19
N ILE A 24 0.14 -2.01 -1.04
CA ILE A 24 -0.98 -2.44 -0.20
C ILE A 24 -1.73 -1.23 0.36
N ALA A 25 -0.99 -0.24 0.88
CA ALA A 25 -1.60 1.00 1.37
C ALA A 25 -2.38 1.72 0.26
N ALA A 26 -1.82 1.83 -0.94
CA ALA A 26 -2.50 2.47 -2.06
C ALA A 26 -3.73 1.67 -2.54
N GLY A 27 -3.63 0.35 -2.65
CA GLY A 27 -4.78 -0.51 -2.95
C GLY A 27 -5.90 -0.37 -1.92
N PHE A 28 -5.55 -0.31 -0.64
CA PHE A 28 -6.50 -0.09 0.46
C PHE A 28 -7.16 1.30 0.37
N ILE A 29 -6.37 2.36 0.15
CA ILE A 29 -6.91 3.72 -0.03
C ILE A 29 -7.87 3.78 -1.23
N CYS A 30 -7.49 3.17 -2.36
CA CYS A 30 -8.37 3.06 -3.53
C CYS A 30 -9.67 2.33 -3.19
N ALA A 31 -9.61 1.21 -2.47
CA ALA A 31 -10.79 0.45 -2.08
C ALA A 31 -11.71 1.24 -1.14
N VAL A 32 -11.17 1.95 -0.16
CA VAL A 32 -11.97 2.75 0.79
C VAL A 32 -12.60 3.97 0.12
N LEU A 33 -11.91 4.60 -0.83
CA LEU A 33 -12.44 5.78 -1.54
C LEU A 33 -13.42 5.38 -2.65
N LEU A 34 -13.04 4.43 -3.50
CA LEU A 34 -13.82 4.04 -4.68
C LEU A 34 -14.86 2.96 -4.37
N GLY A 35 -14.63 2.10 -3.37
CA GLY A 35 -15.59 1.09 -2.92
C GLY A 35 -16.99 1.65 -2.68
N PRO A 36 -17.18 2.59 -1.75
CA PRO A 36 -18.49 3.17 -1.48
C PRO A 36 -19.03 4.01 -2.65
N LEU A 37 -18.18 4.57 -3.52
CA LEU A 37 -18.62 5.27 -4.73
C LEU A 37 -19.20 4.31 -5.78
N VAL A 38 -18.66 3.09 -5.88
CA VAL A 38 -19.07 2.09 -6.87
C VAL A 38 -20.24 1.25 -6.37
N THR A 39 -20.34 1.03 -5.05
CA THR A 39 -21.35 0.16 -4.43
C THR A 39 -22.60 0.92 -3.99
N ARG A 40 -22.51 2.22 -3.67
CA ARG A 40 -23.70 3.04 -3.35
C ARG A 40 -24.68 3.08 -4.52
N GLY A 41 -25.93 2.73 -4.23
CA GLY A 41 -27.04 2.79 -5.18
C GLY A 41 -27.16 1.57 -6.08
N ARG A 42 -26.30 0.55 -5.92
CA ARG A 42 -26.55 -0.76 -6.50
C ARG A 42 -27.15 -1.66 -5.42
N ASP A 43 -28.27 -2.32 -5.72
CA ASP A 43 -28.86 -3.40 -4.90
C ASP A 43 -27.95 -4.64 -4.92
N LEU A 44 -26.73 -4.49 -4.42
CA LEU A 44 -25.75 -5.56 -4.28
C LEU A 44 -26.01 -6.26 -2.96
N SER A 45 -25.99 -7.60 -3.00
CA SER A 45 -25.89 -8.36 -1.76
C SER A 45 -24.58 -8.02 -1.05
N GLN A 46 -24.56 -8.18 0.28
CA GLN A 46 -23.38 -7.88 1.11
C GLN A 46 -22.10 -8.60 0.61
N GLY A 47 -22.25 -9.82 0.06
CA GLY A 47 -21.14 -10.55 -0.57
C GLY A 47 -20.68 -9.95 -1.90
N GLY A 48 -21.60 -9.43 -2.72
CA GLY A 48 -21.28 -8.73 -3.96
C GLY A 48 -20.54 -7.42 -3.71
N GLU A 49 -20.94 -6.68 -2.68
CA GLU A 49 -20.23 -5.47 -2.24
C GLU A 49 -18.79 -5.79 -1.79
N ALA A 50 -18.61 -6.80 -0.95
CA ALA A 50 -17.28 -7.24 -0.52
C ALA A 50 -16.38 -7.66 -1.70
N MET A 51 -16.94 -8.35 -2.70
CA MET A 51 -16.20 -8.74 -3.91
C MET A 51 -15.73 -7.51 -4.70
N VAL A 52 -16.60 -6.51 -4.89
CA VAL A 52 -16.24 -5.26 -5.59
C VAL A 52 -15.13 -4.52 -4.85
N TRP A 53 -15.16 -4.49 -3.51
CA TRP A 53 -14.09 -3.93 -2.70
C TRP A 53 -12.76 -4.66 -2.90
N LEU A 54 -12.76 -5.99 -2.92
CA LEU A 54 -11.56 -6.79 -3.18
C LEU A 54 -11.01 -6.55 -4.60
N MET A 55 -11.89 -6.44 -5.60
CA MET A 55 -11.49 -6.14 -6.97
C MET A 55 -10.83 -4.77 -7.08
N ILE A 56 -11.44 -3.73 -6.48
CA ILE A 56 -10.87 -2.38 -6.47
C ILE A 56 -9.53 -2.37 -5.73
N MET A 57 -9.42 -3.09 -4.60
CA MET A 57 -8.17 -3.23 -3.87
C MET A 57 -7.06 -3.85 -4.73
N ALA A 58 -7.37 -4.94 -5.44
CA ALA A 58 -6.43 -5.62 -6.32
C ALA A 58 -6.02 -4.77 -7.53
N ILE A 59 -6.96 -4.04 -8.13
CA ILE A 59 -6.69 -3.10 -9.23
C ILE A 59 -5.83 -1.95 -8.73
N GLY A 60 -6.20 -1.32 -7.62
CA GLY A 60 -5.43 -0.24 -6.99
C GLY A 60 -4.00 -0.68 -6.65
N TRP A 61 -3.83 -1.87 -6.08
CA TRP A 61 -2.53 -2.48 -5.79
C TRP A 61 -1.68 -2.75 -7.06
N SER A 62 -2.34 -3.14 -8.15
CA SER A 62 -1.69 -3.44 -9.43
C SER A 62 -1.25 -2.17 -10.16
N VAL A 63 -2.11 -1.15 -10.22
CA VAL A 63 -1.83 0.13 -10.89
C VAL A 63 -0.76 0.93 -10.14
N THR A 64 -0.71 0.82 -8.82
CA THR A 64 0.25 1.56 -7.99
C THR A 64 1.65 0.95 -7.90
N ALA A 65 1.93 -0.12 -8.65
CA ALA A 65 3.26 -0.74 -8.69
C ALA A 65 4.40 0.23 -9.07
N TRP A 66 4.15 1.11 -10.03
CA TRP A 66 5.12 2.10 -10.50
C TRP A 66 5.30 3.29 -9.54
N PRO A 67 4.22 3.97 -9.07
CA PRO A 67 4.38 5.06 -8.10
C PRO A 67 4.94 4.58 -6.75
N ALA A 68 4.60 3.38 -6.28
CA ALA A 68 5.18 2.82 -5.05
C ALA A 68 6.70 2.63 -5.15
N LYS A 69 7.20 2.16 -6.30
CA LYS A 69 8.65 2.08 -6.57
C LYS A 69 9.31 3.47 -6.56
N LYS A 70 8.65 4.50 -7.09
CA LYS A 70 9.16 5.88 -7.06
C LYS A 70 9.25 6.45 -5.65
N ILE A 71 8.22 6.26 -4.83
CA ILE A 71 8.19 6.72 -3.42
C ILE A 71 9.34 6.06 -2.65
N THR A 72 9.49 4.75 -2.79
CA THR A 72 10.56 3.98 -2.14
C THR A 72 11.95 4.45 -2.59
N ALA A 73 12.15 4.69 -3.89
CA ALA A 73 13.41 5.19 -4.42
C ALA A 73 13.72 6.64 -3.98
N ALA A 74 12.71 7.48 -3.81
CA ALA A 74 12.86 8.85 -3.31
C ALA A 74 13.26 8.84 -1.82
N LEU A 75 12.60 8.03 -1.00
CA LEU A 75 12.94 7.81 0.40
C LEU A 75 14.37 7.29 0.57
N GLN A 76 14.79 6.30 -0.22
CA GLN A 76 16.16 5.79 -0.19
C GLN A 76 17.19 6.86 -0.56
N ARG A 77 16.88 7.73 -1.54
CA ARG A 77 17.74 8.85 -1.90
C ARG A 77 17.83 9.90 -0.79
N ALA A 78 16.72 10.19 -0.12
CA ALA A 78 16.68 11.14 0.99
C ALA A 78 17.56 10.66 2.16
N VAL A 79 17.48 9.38 2.53
CA VAL A 79 18.34 8.83 3.59
C VAL A 79 19.81 8.80 3.17
N LYS A 80 20.12 8.42 1.92
CA LYS A 80 21.51 8.50 1.42
C LYS A 80 22.08 9.92 1.46
N ARG A 81 21.26 10.95 1.25
CA ARG A 81 21.68 12.35 1.36
C ARG A 81 21.88 12.79 2.81
N ALA A 82 21.01 12.37 3.73
CA ALA A 82 21.13 12.70 5.15
C ALA A 82 22.30 11.98 5.85
N SER A 83 22.80 10.88 5.26
CA SER A 83 23.96 10.14 5.74
C SER A 83 25.31 10.67 5.21
N LYS A 84 25.29 11.68 4.34
CA LYS A 84 26.49 12.38 3.82
C LYS A 84 26.67 13.69 4.57
#